data_AF-A0A136P1A7-F1
#
_entry.id   AF-A0A136P1A7-F1
#
_cell.length_a   1.000
_cell.length_b   1.000
_cell.length_c   1.000
_cell.angle_alpha   90.00
_cell.angle_beta   90.00
_cell.angle_gamma   90.00
#
_symmetry.space_group_name_H-M   'P 1'
#
loop_
_entity.id
_entity.type
_entity.pdbx_description
1 polymer ?
#
loop_
_entity_poly.entity_id
_entity_poly.type
_entity_poly.pdbx_seq_one_letter_code
_entity_poly.pdbx_strand_id
1 'polypeptide(L)'
;MRIKYYLAVLLLFFQSLINSQTTYIWTGGINSSFSTAGNWNPVRQVSRSTDRLIFNNGINNVVTNVNQVTFAQLIITGNTQLTLTPGTGNSRIIYIQSLTDNNSGENGNNQEYASLKYNEYYTGEAHKDIATLKYEEYSTPTEIKKIDQADIKYSEYNYGPSNGMGDLKTGENSNSPFDNNIYIENGSVLKITANDPSLSIYLKSNTRAEIYGTLIMEGTIQNSINSEDPYSLYFMNGSKIVQNCPGNLFNTNGAVNAVVFESGSLLEVNNISALNPFALQAPNSKVVFEEGSNFKLNSANSNALRLSGRKYANLEINSNIILNEIITTDCIIGNFTIKPGASITINNLNNSATTPGIHIHGNLLLNGELKFPENTNKNLDLYFDGNKLQNISGTGNPDLNSGLKNIFISNDITFNRDFEMRCNVLHTGGNINCSEHTLTIYGSFISASILPPGVIIQNESSHAEFGNGVLTHYKENNRKDLSETSAIESVGNINKVSLEFALNQNYPNPFNPSTTIEFSLPESGHVSLSVFDISGKEISVISDKMYQPGTYKIEYNANKLSSGIYFYKILINFGKNFFKDSKKMILTK
;
A
#
# COMPACT_ATOMS: atom_id res chain seq x y z
N MET A 1 -18.59 51.48 28.43
CA MET A 1 -18.44 50.72 27.17
C MET A 1 -17.04 50.81 26.57
N ARG A 2 -16.47 52.01 26.34
CA ARG A 2 -15.16 52.17 25.70
C ARG A 2 -13.98 51.49 26.42
N ILE A 3 -13.93 51.49 27.75
CA ILE A 3 -12.85 50.85 28.54
C ILE A 3 -12.83 49.32 28.38
N LYS A 4 -14.00 48.65 28.30
CA LYS A 4 -14.08 47.21 28.04
C LYS A 4 -13.60 46.85 26.62
N TYR A 5 -13.84 47.73 25.65
CA TYR A 5 -13.39 47.56 24.27
C TYR A 5 -11.87 47.70 24.16
N TYR A 6 -11.27 48.70 24.80
CA TYR A 6 -9.82 48.83 24.86
C TYR A 6 -9.16 47.69 25.62
N LEU A 7 -9.77 47.21 26.71
CA LEU A 7 -9.24 46.06 27.44
C LEU A 7 -9.32 44.77 26.60
N ALA A 8 -10.40 44.56 25.84
CA ALA A 8 -10.57 43.42 24.95
C ALA A 8 -9.61 43.48 23.75
N VAL A 9 -9.44 44.65 23.12
CA VAL A 9 -8.47 44.85 22.03
C VAL A 9 -7.04 44.68 22.54
N LEU A 10 -6.73 45.19 23.74
CA LEU A 10 -5.42 44.98 24.38
C LEU A 10 -5.20 43.50 24.73
N LEU A 11 -6.22 42.78 25.23
CA LEU A 11 -6.15 41.34 25.49
C LEU A 11 -5.91 40.54 24.20
N LEU A 12 -6.61 40.89 23.12
CA LEU A 12 -6.45 40.29 21.80
C LEU A 12 -5.07 40.58 21.20
N PHE A 13 -4.54 41.79 21.40
CA PHE A 13 -3.17 42.16 21.02
C PHE A 13 -2.11 41.41 21.84
N PHE A 14 -2.34 41.24 23.15
CA PHE A 14 -1.47 40.42 23.99
C PHE A 14 -1.55 38.94 23.61
N GLN A 15 -2.73 38.41 23.28
CA GLN A 15 -2.90 37.05 22.75
C GLN A 15 -2.21 36.87 21.39
N SER A 16 -2.27 37.85 20.49
CA SER A 16 -1.55 37.78 19.20
C SER A 16 -0.03 37.85 19.39
N LEU A 17 0.48 38.59 20.39
CA LEU A 17 1.91 38.58 20.74
C LEU A 17 2.36 37.28 21.43
N ILE A 18 1.47 36.60 22.17
CA ILE A 18 1.74 35.29 22.78
C ILE A 18 1.79 34.19 21.70
N ASN A 19 1.04 34.34 20.61
CA ASN A 19 0.94 33.40 19.50
C ASN A 19 1.89 33.67 18.32
N SER A 20 2.79 34.66 18.39
CA SER A 20 3.72 34.93 17.27
C SER A 20 4.79 33.82 17.17
N GLN A 21 4.77 33.09 16.06
CA GLN A 21 5.79 32.09 15.73
C GLN A 21 7.17 32.74 15.72
N THR A 22 8.09 32.26 16.57
CA THR A 22 9.48 32.75 16.58
C THR A 22 10.39 31.74 15.92
N THR A 23 11.25 32.21 15.02
CA THR A 23 12.23 31.36 14.32
C THR A 23 13.58 31.45 15.00
N TYR A 24 14.13 30.30 15.37
CA TYR A 24 15.43 30.15 15.98
C TYR A 24 16.33 29.35 15.05
N ILE A 25 17.42 29.97 14.62
CA ILE A 25 18.47 29.32 13.81
C ILE A 25 19.56 28.86 14.77
N TRP A 26 19.96 27.60 14.65
CA TRP A 26 21.06 27.06 15.42
C TRP A 26 22.39 27.69 15.01
N THR A 27 23.08 28.29 15.98
CA THR A 27 24.42 28.87 15.84
C THR A 27 25.46 28.18 16.71
N GLY A 28 25.04 27.17 17.50
CA GLY A 28 25.95 26.36 18.30
C GLY A 28 26.93 25.56 17.43
N GLY A 29 28.12 25.30 17.97
CA GLY A 29 29.13 24.48 17.31
C GLY A 29 28.96 22.97 17.55
N ILE A 30 30.00 22.21 17.25
CA ILE A 30 30.10 20.78 17.56
C ILE A 30 30.06 20.60 19.09
N ASN A 31 29.27 19.63 19.59
CA ASN A 31 29.10 19.32 21.01
C ASN A 31 28.51 20.47 21.85
N SER A 32 27.48 21.13 21.33
CA SER A 32 26.82 22.26 21.99
C SER A 32 25.47 21.85 22.60
N SER A 33 25.17 22.34 23.80
CA SER A 33 23.93 22.02 24.51
C SER A 33 22.71 22.70 23.87
N PHE A 34 21.65 21.93 23.63
CA PHE A 34 20.36 22.40 23.13
C PHE A 34 19.75 23.48 24.03
N SER A 35 19.98 23.34 25.34
CA SER A 35 19.41 24.19 26.39
C SER A 35 20.15 25.53 26.57
N THR A 36 21.30 25.73 25.93
CA THR A 36 22.07 26.97 26.05
C THR A 36 21.51 28.05 25.13
N ALA A 37 20.92 29.10 25.70
CA ALA A 37 20.20 30.15 24.96
C ALA A 37 21.04 30.83 23.85
N GLY A 38 22.34 31.02 24.07
CA GLY A 38 23.25 31.65 23.12
C GLY A 38 23.62 30.79 21.89
N ASN A 39 23.23 29.51 21.87
CA ASN A 39 23.41 28.63 20.71
C ASN A 39 22.30 28.81 19.66
N TRP A 40 21.41 29.78 19.87
CA TRP A 40 20.30 30.10 18.99
C TRP A 40 20.37 31.57 18.59
N ASN A 41 19.99 31.86 17.34
CA ASN A 41 19.78 33.20 16.84
C ASN A 41 18.32 33.38 16.38
N PRO A 42 17.56 34.32 16.96
CA PRO A 42 17.91 35.14 18.11
C PRO A 42 18.10 34.30 19.38
N VAL A 43 18.68 34.88 20.43
CA VAL A 43 18.93 34.16 21.70
C VAL A 43 17.64 33.59 22.26
N ARG A 44 17.58 32.27 22.45
CA ARG A 44 16.38 31.55 22.88
C ARG A 44 16.28 31.46 24.40
N GLN A 45 15.71 32.49 25.02
CA GLN A 45 15.56 32.58 26.47
C GLN A 45 14.45 31.68 27.03
N VAL A 46 13.36 31.49 26.27
CA VAL A 46 12.20 30.69 26.68
C VAL A 46 11.74 29.81 25.52
N SER A 47 11.55 28.51 25.78
CA SER A 47 10.98 27.56 24.82
C SER A 47 9.47 27.71 24.73
N ARG A 48 8.91 27.82 23.52
CA ARG A 48 7.46 27.82 23.29
C ARG A 48 7.05 26.72 22.31
N SER A 49 5.83 26.23 22.46
CA SER A 49 5.23 25.26 21.55
C SER A 49 5.05 25.80 20.13
N THR A 50 5.10 27.12 19.94
CA THR A 50 5.00 27.78 18.63
C THR A 50 6.36 28.02 17.97
N ASP A 51 7.48 27.59 18.57
CA ASP A 51 8.81 27.87 18.04
C ASP A 51 9.10 27.09 16.76
N ARG A 52 9.84 27.73 15.84
CA ARG A 52 10.44 27.08 14.66
C ARG A 52 11.95 26.97 14.85
N LEU A 53 12.48 25.76 14.84
CA LEU A 53 13.89 25.48 15.03
C LEU A 53 14.53 25.09 13.69
N ILE A 54 15.59 25.79 13.29
CA ILE A 54 16.25 25.59 12.00
C ILE A 54 17.73 25.22 12.20
N PHE A 55 18.16 24.16 11.53
CA PHE A 55 19.55 23.72 11.42
C PHE A 55 19.95 23.74 9.94
N ASN A 56 20.69 24.76 9.50
CA ASN A 56 20.96 25.02 8.09
C ASN A 56 22.42 25.41 7.80
N ASN A 57 23.35 25.03 8.69
CA ASN A 57 24.73 25.49 8.68
C ASN A 57 25.68 24.57 7.89
N GLY A 58 25.20 23.45 7.36
CA GLY A 58 25.97 22.54 6.51
C GLY A 58 27.13 21.83 7.20
N ILE A 59 27.11 21.77 8.53
CA ILE A 59 28.14 21.10 9.34
C ILE A 59 27.55 19.96 10.16
N ASN A 60 28.44 19.24 10.85
CA ASN A 60 28.10 18.20 11.81
C ASN A 60 27.79 18.79 13.18
N ASN A 61 26.51 18.97 13.48
CA ASN A 61 26.04 19.42 14.79
C ASN A 61 25.84 18.20 15.69
N VAL A 62 26.61 18.10 16.78
CA VAL A 62 26.30 17.20 17.89
C VAL A 62 25.68 18.04 18.99
N VAL A 63 24.38 17.86 19.19
CA VAL A 63 23.56 18.69 20.07
C VAL A 63 23.16 17.87 21.29
N THR A 64 23.69 18.28 22.44
CA THR A 64 23.56 17.54 23.69
C THR A 64 22.49 18.14 24.60
N ASN A 65 22.15 17.41 25.67
CA ASN A 65 21.22 17.90 26.70
C ASN A 65 19.85 18.32 26.13
N VAL A 66 19.34 17.52 25.18
CA VAL A 66 17.98 17.65 24.65
C VAL A 66 17.02 17.15 25.72
N ASN A 67 16.41 18.09 26.44
CA ASN A 67 15.39 17.79 27.43
C ASN A 67 14.01 17.61 26.78
N GLN A 68 13.01 17.25 27.57
CA GLN A 68 11.63 17.22 27.06
C GLN A 68 11.22 18.64 26.66
N VAL A 69 10.88 18.81 25.39
CA VAL A 69 10.56 20.11 24.79
C VAL A 69 9.37 19.98 23.85
N THR A 70 8.68 21.09 23.63
CA THR A 70 7.61 21.21 22.64
C THR A 70 7.89 22.42 21.79
N PHE A 71 7.76 22.25 20.47
CA PHE A 71 7.88 23.33 19.49
C PHE A 71 7.08 22.96 18.24
N ALA A 72 6.91 23.92 17.34
CA ALA A 72 6.03 23.75 16.20
C ALA A 72 6.71 23.12 15.00
N GLN A 73 7.98 23.47 14.78
CA GLN A 73 8.71 23.06 13.59
C GLN A 73 10.17 22.71 13.89
N LEU A 74 10.66 21.63 13.27
CA LEU A 74 12.08 21.28 13.16
C LEU A 74 12.46 21.18 11.69
N ILE A 75 13.35 22.05 11.25
CA ILE A 75 13.78 22.16 9.86
C ILE A 75 15.29 21.92 9.78
N ILE A 76 15.71 20.98 8.95
CA ILE A 76 17.11 20.62 8.74
C ILE A 76 17.42 20.71 7.25
N THR A 77 18.31 21.62 6.86
CA THR A 77 18.62 21.95 5.47
C THR A 77 20.12 22.20 5.26
N GLY A 78 20.54 22.48 4.03
CA GLY A 78 21.89 22.89 3.68
C GLY A 78 22.92 21.77 3.84
N ASN A 79 22.52 20.51 3.64
CA ASN A 79 23.35 19.31 3.89
C ASN A 79 23.80 19.16 5.36
N THR A 80 23.05 19.74 6.29
CA THR A 80 23.38 19.71 7.72
C THR A 80 23.25 18.30 8.29
N GLN A 81 24.23 17.88 9.10
CA GLN A 81 24.16 16.63 9.85
C GLN A 81 23.84 16.96 11.32
N LEU A 82 22.63 16.66 11.77
CA LEU A 82 22.19 16.94 13.14
C LEU A 82 22.12 15.64 13.95
N THR A 83 22.93 15.54 15.00
CA THR A 83 22.81 14.48 16.02
C THR A 83 22.22 15.07 17.30
N LEU A 84 21.09 14.56 17.75
CA LEU A 84 20.44 14.92 19.02
C LEU A 84 20.72 13.84 20.06
N THR A 85 21.21 14.25 21.24
CA THR A 85 21.38 13.38 22.40
C THR A 85 20.61 13.91 23.62
N PRO A 86 19.92 13.04 24.38
CA PRO A 86 19.09 13.49 25.50
C PRO A 86 19.93 14.04 26.66
N GLY A 87 19.30 14.88 27.48
CA GLY A 87 19.84 15.22 28.81
C GLY A 87 19.76 14.05 29.79
N THR A 88 20.48 14.14 30.90
CA THR A 88 20.49 13.11 31.96
C THR A 88 19.12 12.98 32.64
N GLY A 89 18.83 11.83 33.25
CA GLY A 89 17.61 11.59 34.03
C GLY A 89 16.60 10.71 33.30
N ASN A 90 15.31 11.09 33.30
CA ASN A 90 14.23 10.29 32.70
C ASN A 90 14.24 10.35 31.16
N SER A 91 13.58 9.38 30.51
CA SER A 91 13.27 9.41 29.08
C SER A 91 12.73 10.77 28.62
N ARG A 92 13.14 11.17 27.42
CA ARG A 92 12.87 12.48 26.83
C ARG A 92 12.01 12.33 25.58
N ILE A 93 11.09 13.27 25.42
CA ILE A 93 10.22 13.35 24.25
C ILE A 93 10.34 14.75 23.65
N ILE A 94 10.57 14.81 22.34
CA ILE A 94 10.43 16.01 21.53
C ILE A 94 9.01 16.00 20.97
N TYR A 95 8.18 16.90 21.47
CA TYR A 95 6.83 17.07 20.97
C TYR A 95 6.81 18.08 19.82
N ILE A 96 6.26 17.66 18.70
CA ILE A 96 5.95 18.51 17.57
C ILE A 96 4.46 18.83 17.63
N GLN A 97 4.11 20.10 17.70
CA GLN A 97 2.72 20.54 17.84
C GLN A 97 2.31 21.47 16.72
N SER A 98 1.07 21.32 16.23
CA SER A 98 0.56 22.19 15.18
C SER A 98 0.45 23.65 15.65
N LEU A 99 0.63 24.56 14.70
CA LEU A 99 0.36 25.99 14.86
C LEU A 99 -1.10 26.34 14.60
N THR A 100 -1.89 25.42 14.06
CA THR A 100 -3.35 25.62 13.94
C THR A 100 -4.00 25.45 15.31
N ASP A 101 -4.65 26.54 15.76
CA ASP A 101 -5.20 26.69 17.12
C ASP A 101 -6.11 25.54 17.58
N ASN A 102 -5.92 25.13 18.84
CA ASN A 102 -6.89 24.39 19.65
C ASN A 102 -8.12 25.26 20.08
N ASN A 103 -8.46 26.31 19.32
CA ASN A 103 -9.64 27.14 19.55
C ASN A 103 -10.87 26.59 18.81
N SER A 104 -11.15 25.30 18.96
CA SER A 104 -12.52 24.78 18.81
C SER A 104 -12.97 24.19 20.14
N GLY A 105 -13.01 25.04 21.16
CA GLY A 105 -13.98 24.85 22.24
C GLY A 105 -15.37 25.04 21.63
N GLU A 106 -16.18 23.99 21.75
CA GLU A 106 -17.56 23.83 21.30
C GLU A 106 -17.78 23.38 19.85
N ASN A 107 -18.49 22.24 19.78
CA ASN A 107 -18.96 21.47 18.64
C ASN A 107 -17.90 20.66 17.90
N GLY A 108 -17.79 19.40 18.32
CA GLY A 108 -17.15 18.35 17.54
C GLY A 108 -17.76 18.33 16.14
N ASN A 109 -16.94 18.68 15.15
CA ASN A 109 -17.08 18.33 13.72
C ASN A 109 -15.84 18.73 12.91
N ASN A 110 -14.65 18.86 13.52
CA ASN A 110 -13.40 19.10 12.77
C ASN A 110 -12.72 17.80 12.32
N GLN A 111 -13.49 16.90 11.68
CA GLN A 111 -12.95 15.81 10.86
C GLN A 111 -12.75 16.22 9.39
N GLU A 112 -13.08 17.46 9.00
CA GLU A 112 -13.15 17.87 7.59
C GLU A 112 -11.88 18.51 6.99
N TYR A 113 -10.83 18.79 7.78
CA TYR A 113 -9.62 19.42 7.23
C TYR A 113 -8.48 18.44 6.88
N ALA A 114 -8.66 17.14 7.17
CA ALA A 114 -7.81 16.07 6.63
C ALA A 114 -8.41 15.37 5.39
N SER A 115 -9.68 15.63 5.06
CA SER A 115 -10.40 14.96 3.96
C SER A 115 -10.30 15.68 2.61
N LEU A 116 -9.85 16.94 2.55
CA LEU A 116 -9.88 17.75 1.32
C LEU A 116 -8.62 17.71 0.45
N LYS A 117 -7.55 17.01 0.86
CA LYS A 117 -6.54 16.48 -0.09
C LYS A 117 -6.77 15.00 -0.42
N TYR A 118 -7.84 14.40 0.11
CA TYR A 118 -8.14 12.99 -0.05
C TYR A 118 -9.22 12.71 -1.12
N ASN A 119 -9.75 13.73 -1.79
CA ASN A 119 -10.81 13.59 -2.79
C ASN A 119 -10.40 13.80 -4.26
N GLU A 120 -9.10 13.96 -4.55
CA GLU A 120 -8.61 13.88 -5.95
C GLU A 120 -7.71 12.66 -6.21
N TYR A 121 -7.41 11.86 -5.19
CA TYR A 121 -6.82 10.54 -5.34
C TYR A 121 -7.50 9.59 -4.36
N TYR A 122 -8.44 8.76 -4.85
CA TYR A 122 -9.34 7.81 -4.15
C TYR A 122 -10.82 8.21 -4.05
N THR A 123 -11.56 8.00 -5.14
CA THR A 123 -12.99 7.66 -5.07
C THR A 123 -13.22 6.21 -5.52
N GLY A 124 -13.99 5.46 -4.72
CA GLY A 124 -14.55 4.12 -4.98
C GLY A 124 -13.77 2.98 -4.30
N GLU A 125 -14.28 2.15 -3.38
CA GLU A 125 -15.63 1.86 -2.88
C GLU A 125 -15.49 1.32 -1.43
N ALA A 126 -16.25 1.86 -0.46
CA ALA A 126 -17.38 1.23 0.25
C ALA A 126 -17.15 -0.17 0.88
N HIS A 127 -16.62 -0.19 2.11
CA HIS A 127 -17.04 -1.19 3.11
C HIS A 127 -18.39 -0.77 3.68
N LYS A 128 -19.45 -1.56 3.44
CA LYS A 128 -20.69 -1.52 4.21
C LYS A 128 -20.76 -2.76 5.09
N ASP A 129 -20.34 -2.61 6.34
CA ASP A 129 -20.90 -3.37 7.46
C ASP A 129 -21.35 -2.35 8.51
N ILE A 130 -22.65 -2.05 8.51
CA ILE A 130 -23.29 -1.30 9.59
C ILE A 130 -24.22 -2.25 10.31
N ALA A 131 -23.81 -2.55 11.55
CA ALA A 131 -24.65 -3.12 12.59
C ALA A 131 -25.87 -2.23 12.84
N THR A 132 -27.02 -2.90 12.95
CA THR A 132 -28.34 -2.40 13.28
C THR A 132 -28.34 -1.54 14.54
N LEU A 133 -28.69 -0.25 14.43
CA LEU A 133 -29.18 0.55 15.56
C LEU A 133 -30.47 1.27 15.15
N LYS A 134 -31.52 0.97 15.90
CA LYS A 134 -32.88 1.53 15.83
C LYS A 134 -32.87 2.98 16.31
N TYR A 135 -33.58 3.87 15.62
CA TYR A 135 -34.29 4.99 16.23
C TYR A 135 -35.56 5.29 15.41
N GLU A 136 -36.67 5.41 16.13
CA GLU A 136 -38.05 5.64 15.65
C GLU A 136 -38.34 7.12 15.40
N GLU A 137 -39.15 7.38 14.35
CA GLU A 137 -40.15 8.46 14.09
C GLU A 137 -39.73 9.96 14.18
N TYR A 138 -40.20 10.94 13.39
CA TYR A 138 -41.47 11.20 12.67
C TYR A 138 -41.29 12.22 11.51
N SER A 139 -42.26 12.20 10.57
CA SER A 139 -42.83 13.30 9.72
C SER A 139 -42.24 13.70 8.35
N THR A 140 -43.17 13.94 7.43
CA THR A 140 -43.17 13.98 5.94
C THR A 140 -42.96 15.39 5.31
N PRO A 141 -42.86 15.53 3.96
CA PRO A 141 -41.98 16.47 3.26
C PRO A 141 -42.67 17.65 2.53
N THR A 142 -41.90 18.66 2.09
CA THR A 142 -42.25 19.48 0.89
C THR A 142 -41.06 20.23 0.24
N GLU A 143 -40.87 19.98 -1.07
CA GLU A 143 -40.33 20.80 -2.20
C GLU A 143 -39.04 21.67 -2.06
N ILE A 144 -38.14 21.77 -3.06
CA ILE A 144 -38.22 22.71 -4.20
C ILE A 144 -37.08 22.47 -5.26
N LYS A 145 -37.49 22.51 -6.55
CA LYS A 145 -36.90 22.97 -7.85
C LYS A 145 -35.42 22.77 -8.29
N LYS A 146 -35.28 22.27 -9.54
CA LYS A 146 -34.17 22.40 -10.51
C LYS A 146 -34.04 23.83 -11.09
N ILE A 147 -32.82 24.28 -11.42
CA ILE A 147 -32.48 25.12 -12.61
C ILE A 147 -31.01 24.84 -13.06
N ASP A 148 -30.81 24.75 -14.39
CA ASP A 148 -29.57 24.56 -15.17
C ASP A 148 -28.59 25.75 -15.16
N GLN A 149 -27.29 25.50 -15.40
CA GLN A 149 -26.29 26.52 -15.74
C GLN A 149 -25.71 26.27 -17.15
N ALA A 150 -25.95 27.22 -18.03
CA ALA A 150 -25.20 27.47 -19.25
C ALA A 150 -24.62 28.90 -19.20
N ASP A 151 -23.47 29.06 -19.88
CA ASP A 151 -22.74 30.29 -20.21
C ASP A 151 -21.85 30.93 -19.12
N ILE A 152 -20.53 30.99 -19.37
CA ILE A 152 -19.80 32.20 -19.81
C ILE A 152 -18.29 31.90 -20.02
N LYS A 153 -17.72 32.61 -21.00
CA LYS A 153 -16.48 32.42 -21.77
C LYS A 153 -15.18 32.89 -21.10
N TYR A 154 -14.06 32.35 -21.58
CA TYR A 154 -12.67 32.83 -21.43
C TYR A 154 -12.37 34.14 -22.19
N SER A 155 -11.46 34.96 -21.65
CA SER A 155 -10.56 35.83 -22.43
C SER A 155 -9.29 36.21 -21.64
N GLU A 156 -8.13 36.05 -22.29
CA GLU A 156 -6.76 36.39 -21.86
C GLU A 156 -6.49 37.91 -21.78
N TYR A 157 -5.45 38.37 -21.04
CA TYR A 157 -4.37 39.26 -21.53
C TYR A 157 -3.26 39.52 -20.48
N ASN A 158 -2.05 39.78 -21.00
CA ASN A 158 -0.70 39.73 -20.38
C ASN A 158 -0.16 41.00 -19.65
N TYR A 159 0.96 40.76 -18.92
CA TYR A 159 2.18 41.57 -18.64
C TYR A 159 2.36 42.37 -17.32
N GLY A 160 3.44 42.04 -16.60
CA GLY A 160 4.41 43.02 -16.06
C GLY A 160 4.70 43.02 -14.54
N PRO A 161 5.97 43.06 -14.08
CA PRO A 161 6.37 42.80 -12.69
C PRO A 161 6.50 44.06 -11.81
N SER A 162 6.05 44.01 -10.55
CA SER A 162 6.57 44.88 -9.47
C SER A 162 6.15 44.40 -8.07
N ASN A 163 7.11 44.46 -7.14
CA ASN A 163 7.03 44.09 -5.72
C ASN A 163 5.89 44.73 -4.92
N GLY A 164 5.39 44.00 -3.91
CA GLY A 164 4.63 44.57 -2.79
C GLY A 164 4.00 43.49 -1.90
N MET A 165 4.42 43.42 -0.63
CA MET A 165 3.84 42.57 0.42
C MET A 165 2.31 42.74 0.53
N GLY A 166 1.59 41.64 0.77
CA GLY A 166 0.16 41.68 1.09
C GLY A 166 -0.50 40.30 1.12
N ASP A 167 -0.38 39.63 2.26
CA ASP A 167 -1.19 38.55 2.81
C ASP A 167 -2.61 38.33 2.22
N LEU A 168 -2.92 37.10 1.78
CA LEU A 168 -3.74 36.09 2.49
C LEU A 168 -4.30 35.02 1.53
N LYS A 169 -4.01 33.78 1.92
CA LYS A 169 -4.49 32.48 1.47
C LYS A 169 -5.80 32.46 0.68
N THR A 170 -5.80 31.75 -0.45
CA THR A 170 -6.75 30.66 -0.77
C THR A 170 -6.36 30.04 -2.12
N GLY A 171 -5.99 28.76 -2.10
CA GLY A 171 -5.67 27.97 -3.30
C GLY A 171 -4.18 27.81 -3.57
N GLU A 172 -3.84 26.63 -4.10
CA GLU A 172 -2.55 26.24 -4.71
C GLU A 172 -1.46 25.65 -3.81
N ASN A 173 -0.77 24.67 -4.42
CA ASN A 173 0.42 23.98 -3.96
C ASN A 173 1.46 24.91 -3.32
N SER A 174 1.42 25.08 -2.00
CA SER A 174 2.59 25.53 -1.25
C SER A 174 3.35 24.29 -0.75
N ASN A 175 4.17 23.70 -1.63
CA ASN A 175 5.26 22.81 -1.21
C ASN A 175 6.39 23.64 -0.57
N SER A 176 6.03 24.52 0.37
CA SER A 176 7.00 25.26 1.15
C SER A 176 7.47 24.35 2.27
N PRO A 177 8.78 24.12 2.45
CA PRO A 177 9.29 23.36 3.59
C PRO A 177 8.87 23.97 4.95
N PHE A 178 8.44 25.23 4.95
CA PHE A 178 7.94 25.97 6.11
C PHE A 178 6.48 25.69 6.47
N ASP A 179 5.74 24.92 5.66
CA ASP A 179 4.38 24.48 6.01
C ASP A 179 4.39 23.16 6.79
N ASN A 180 5.52 22.43 6.75
CA ASN A 180 5.70 21.15 7.45
C ASN A 180 6.20 21.33 8.89
N ASN A 181 5.83 20.41 9.79
CA ASN A 181 6.27 20.44 11.18
C ASN A 181 7.62 19.75 11.40
N ILE A 182 7.95 18.72 10.61
CA ILE A 182 9.34 18.26 10.48
C ILE A 182 9.70 18.26 9.01
N TYR A 183 10.83 18.88 8.67
CA TYR A 183 11.38 18.87 7.33
C TYR A 183 12.87 18.52 7.38
N ILE A 184 13.27 17.47 6.67
CA ILE A 184 14.67 17.10 6.47
C ILE A 184 14.94 17.15 4.97
N GLU A 185 15.71 18.13 4.51
CA GLU A 185 16.08 18.28 3.11
C GLU A 185 16.90 17.09 2.61
N ASN A 186 16.81 16.80 1.31
CA ASN A 186 17.74 15.89 0.66
C ASN A 186 19.20 16.28 0.96
N GLY A 187 20.05 15.28 1.22
CA GLY A 187 21.44 15.47 1.66
C GLY A 187 21.62 15.83 3.13
N SER A 188 20.57 16.23 3.85
CA SER A 188 20.61 16.50 5.29
C SER A 188 20.26 15.26 6.11
N VAL A 189 20.70 15.23 7.37
CA VAL A 189 20.51 14.08 8.27
C VAL A 189 20.03 14.52 9.64
N LEU A 190 19.02 13.82 10.16
CA LEU A 190 18.67 13.80 11.58
C LEU A 190 19.07 12.46 12.18
N LYS A 191 19.92 12.48 13.19
CA LYS A 191 20.29 11.31 13.98
C LYS A 191 19.85 11.51 15.43
N ILE A 192 19.08 10.58 15.96
CA ILE A 192 18.81 10.46 17.39
C ILE A 192 19.77 9.42 17.95
N THR A 193 20.55 9.79 18.96
CA THR A 193 21.46 8.86 19.65
C THR A 193 21.22 8.90 21.14
N ALA A 194 20.75 7.79 21.68
CA ALA A 194 20.45 7.70 23.10
C ALA A 194 20.74 6.30 23.65
N ASN A 195 21.59 6.24 24.67
CA ASN A 195 21.98 5.01 25.36
C ASN A 195 21.32 4.88 26.73
N ASP A 196 21.16 6.01 27.44
CA ASP A 196 20.36 6.17 28.66
C ASP A 196 20.29 7.68 28.98
N PRO A 197 19.11 8.31 29.09
CA PRO A 197 17.76 7.76 28.86
C PRO A 197 17.35 7.82 27.39
N SER A 198 16.17 7.29 27.00
CA SER A 198 15.73 7.30 25.60
C SER A 198 15.34 8.70 25.12
N LEU A 199 15.43 8.93 23.81
CA LEU A 199 14.93 10.14 23.15
C LEU A 199 13.97 9.74 22.02
N SER A 200 12.72 10.18 22.11
CA SER A 200 11.70 9.93 21.09
C SER A 200 11.15 11.23 20.51
N ILE A 201 10.72 11.18 19.25
CA ILE A 201 9.98 12.25 18.59
C ILE A 201 8.51 11.87 18.57
N TYR A 202 7.64 12.82 18.87
CA TYR A 202 6.20 12.61 18.92
C TYR A 202 5.47 13.75 18.21
N LEU A 203 4.88 13.42 17.06
CA LEU A 203 4.00 14.27 16.28
C LEU A 203 2.61 14.25 16.91
N LYS A 204 2.16 15.40 17.44
CA LYS A 204 0.79 15.56 17.94
C LYS A 204 -0.21 15.68 16.79
N SER A 205 -1.50 15.65 17.09
CA SER A 205 -2.54 15.84 16.10
C SER A 205 -2.40 17.15 15.31
N ASN A 206 -2.81 17.10 14.05
CA ASN A 206 -2.66 18.06 12.98
C ASN A 206 -1.21 18.41 12.64
N THR A 207 -0.26 17.49 12.83
CA THR A 207 1.13 17.70 12.42
C THR A 207 1.56 16.80 11.27
N ARG A 208 2.50 17.30 10.47
CA ARG A 208 3.06 16.60 9.32
C ARG A 208 4.59 16.64 9.32
N ALA A 209 5.21 15.50 9.10
CA ALA A 209 6.64 15.33 8.86
C ALA A 209 6.87 14.87 7.42
N GLU A 210 7.77 15.56 6.71
CA GLU A 210 8.26 15.16 5.39
C GLU A 210 9.77 15.00 5.42
N ILE A 211 10.22 13.77 5.19
CA ILE A 211 11.63 13.41 5.22
C ILE A 211 12.08 13.18 3.77
N TYR A 212 12.92 14.08 3.25
CA TYR A 212 13.61 13.91 1.96
C TYR A 212 15.05 13.42 2.16
N GLY A 213 15.67 13.76 3.29
CA GLY A 213 17.01 13.31 3.68
C GLY A 213 17.04 11.98 4.42
N THR A 214 17.95 11.85 5.40
CA THR A 214 18.10 10.63 6.21
C THR A 214 17.70 10.84 7.66
N LEU A 215 16.94 9.89 8.22
CA LEU A 215 16.64 9.78 9.65
C LEU A 215 17.35 8.54 10.24
N ILE A 216 18.10 8.69 11.32
CA ILE A 216 18.83 7.59 11.96
C ILE A 216 18.40 7.50 13.43
N MET A 217 17.92 6.34 13.85
CA MET A 217 17.66 6.02 15.25
C MET A 217 18.72 5.07 15.76
N GLU A 218 19.54 5.51 16.70
CA GLU A 218 20.72 4.77 17.17
C GLU A 218 20.79 4.75 18.70
N GLY A 219 21.33 3.67 19.25
CA GLY A 219 21.65 3.55 20.66
C GLY A 219 21.34 2.18 21.25
N THR A 220 21.68 2.01 22.52
CA THR A 220 21.50 0.75 23.26
C THR A 220 20.08 0.54 23.79
N ILE A 221 19.21 1.54 23.69
CA ILE A 221 17.82 1.52 24.13
C ILE A 221 16.90 2.02 23.03
N GLN A 222 15.60 1.74 23.15
CA GLN A 222 14.63 2.09 22.12
C GLN A 222 14.50 3.61 21.97
N ASN A 223 14.74 4.08 20.76
CA ASN A 223 14.40 5.43 20.29
C ASN A 223 13.31 5.29 19.23
N SER A 224 12.36 6.22 19.22
CA SER A 224 11.17 6.10 18.37
C SER A 224 10.74 7.43 17.78
N ILE A 225 10.05 7.37 16.65
CA ILE A 225 9.31 8.49 16.07
C ILE A 225 7.87 8.04 15.88
N ASN A 226 6.92 8.84 16.34
CA ASN A 226 5.52 8.47 16.33
C ASN A 226 4.65 9.65 15.94
N SER A 227 3.42 9.35 15.53
CA SER A 227 2.42 10.35 15.22
C SER A 227 1.02 9.95 15.68
N GLU A 228 0.21 10.91 16.07
CA GLU A 228 -1.20 10.72 16.47
C GLU A 228 -2.13 10.49 15.28
N ASP A 229 -1.82 11.08 14.12
CA ASP A 229 -2.73 11.05 12.96
C ASP A 229 -2.30 10.07 11.87
N PRO A 230 -3.25 9.53 11.09
CA PRO A 230 -2.96 8.86 9.82
C PRO A 230 -2.20 9.79 8.87
N TYR A 231 -1.36 9.24 7.99
CA TYR A 231 -0.74 9.97 6.88
C TYR A 231 -0.03 11.26 7.32
N SER A 232 0.82 11.15 8.34
CA SER A 232 1.43 12.31 8.99
C SER A 232 2.96 12.24 9.02
N LEU A 233 3.56 11.05 8.84
CA LEU A 233 5.00 10.87 8.69
C LEU A 233 5.33 10.29 7.32
N TYR A 234 5.83 11.14 6.42
CA TYR A 234 6.20 10.77 5.06
C TYR A 234 7.71 10.63 4.91
N PHE A 235 8.12 9.49 4.36
CA PHE A 235 9.45 9.27 3.79
C PHE A 235 9.34 9.40 2.28
N MET A 236 9.80 10.53 1.76
CA MET A 236 9.66 10.93 0.36
C MET A 236 10.62 10.14 -0.54
N ASN A 237 10.48 10.29 -1.85
CA ASN A 237 11.41 9.71 -2.82
C ASN A 237 12.90 10.00 -2.49
N GLY A 238 13.73 8.96 -2.47
CA GLY A 238 15.16 9.04 -2.17
C GLY A 238 15.51 9.15 -0.68
N SER A 239 14.52 9.30 0.20
CA SER A 239 14.75 9.39 1.63
C SER A 239 15.11 8.04 2.26
N LYS A 240 15.73 8.10 3.45
CA LYS A 240 16.18 6.92 4.18
C LYS A 240 15.88 7.02 5.66
N ILE A 241 15.41 5.92 6.26
CA ILE A 241 15.41 5.74 7.71
C ILE A 241 16.18 4.49 8.13
N VAL A 242 17.02 4.63 9.15
CA VAL A 242 17.87 3.55 9.67
C VAL A 242 17.55 3.28 11.14
N GLN A 243 17.23 2.04 11.46
CA GLN A 243 17.08 1.56 12.84
C GLN A 243 18.33 0.79 13.29
N ASN A 244 19.13 1.45 14.12
CA ASN A 244 20.28 0.91 14.84
C ASN A 244 20.00 0.75 16.34
N CYS A 245 18.77 0.97 16.81
CA CYS A 245 18.35 0.80 18.21
C CYS A 245 17.37 -0.38 18.41
N PRO A 246 17.27 -0.96 19.63
CA PRO A 246 16.30 -2.01 19.93
C PRO A 246 14.85 -1.52 19.92
N GLY A 247 13.89 -2.44 20.06
CA GLY A 247 12.46 -2.13 20.19
C GLY A 247 11.76 -1.79 18.86
N ASN A 248 10.55 -1.25 18.92
CA ASN A 248 9.83 -0.82 17.71
C ASN A 248 10.13 0.66 17.39
N LEU A 249 10.29 0.99 16.11
CA LEU A 249 10.61 2.34 15.65
C LEU A 249 9.42 3.31 15.73
N PHE A 250 8.20 2.80 15.48
CA PHE A 250 6.93 3.52 15.40
C PHE A 250 5.93 3.01 16.48
N ASN A 251 6.35 3.02 17.75
CA ASN A 251 5.78 2.22 18.85
C ASN A 251 4.73 2.85 19.80
N THR A 252 4.21 4.06 19.62
CA THR A 252 3.22 4.60 20.59
C THR A 252 1.79 4.57 20.03
N ASN A 253 0.76 5.01 20.78
CA ASN A 253 -0.69 5.00 20.47
C ASN A 253 -1.08 5.82 19.21
N GLY A 254 -0.32 5.72 18.12
CA GLY A 254 -0.55 6.39 16.86
C GLY A 254 -1.54 5.66 15.96
N ALA A 255 -2.14 6.41 15.04
CA ALA A 255 -3.17 5.92 14.14
C ALA A 255 -2.67 4.89 13.10
N VAL A 256 -3.62 4.17 12.51
CA VAL A 256 -3.41 3.33 11.33
C VAL A 256 -2.90 4.20 10.17
N ASN A 257 -2.00 3.67 9.33
CA ASN A 257 -1.40 4.37 8.18
C ASN A 257 -0.69 5.69 8.54
N ALA A 258 -0.26 5.90 9.78
CA ALA A 258 0.45 7.11 10.20
C ALA A 258 1.76 7.37 9.44
N VAL A 259 2.43 6.30 9.00
CA VAL A 259 3.72 6.34 8.32
C VAL A 259 3.57 5.95 6.86
N VAL A 260 4.12 6.73 5.95
CA VAL A 260 4.09 6.45 4.51
C VAL A 260 5.51 6.42 3.96
N PHE A 261 5.84 5.34 3.28
CA PHE A 261 7.06 5.20 2.48
C PHE A 261 6.69 5.35 1.02
N GLU A 262 7.02 6.50 0.43
CA GLU A 262 6.81 6.77 -0.99
C GLU A 262 7.75 5.94 -1.87
N SER A 263 7.43 5.86 -3.16
CA SER A 263 8.29 5.22 -4.15
C SER A 263 9.73 5.74 -4.05
N GLY A 264 10.72 4.83 -4.00
CA GLY A 264 12.14 5.17 -3.91
C GLY A 264 12.66 5.50 -2.50
N SER A 265 11.81 5.50 -1.47
CA SER A 265 12.27 5.59 -0.07
C SER A 265 12.83 4.24 0.46
N LEU A 266 13.61 4.30 1.54
CA LEU A 266 14.24 3.12 2.16
C LEU A 266 14.06 3.10 3.69
N LEU A 267 13.48 2.02 4.21
CA LEU A 267 13.60 1.60 5.61
C LEU A 267 14.68 0.53 5.73
N GLU A 268 15.67 0.76 6.58
CA GLU A 268 16.75 -0.19 6.87
C GLU A 268 16.80 -0.55 8.37
N VAL A 269 16.65 -1.83 8.71
CA VAL A 269 16.68 -2.33 10.09
C VAL A 269 17.92 -3.19 10.32
N ASN A 270 18.80 -2.73 11.21
CA ASN A 270 20.12 -3.32 11.45
C ASN A 270 20.28 -3.97 12.82
N ASN A 271 19.51 -3.54 13.82
CA ASN A 271 19.72 -3.95 15.20
C ASN A 271 19.15 -5.36 15.47
N ILE A 272 19.95 -6.24 16.08
CA ILE A 272 19.56 -7.63 16.42
C ILE A 272 18.50 -7.74 17.53
N SER A 273 18.24 -6.65 18.25
CA SER A 273 17.19 -6.53 19.26
C SER A 273 16.05 -5.63 18.78
N ALA A 274 16.06 -5.24 17.49
CA ALA A 274 14.91 -4.60 16.87
C ALA A 274 13.71 -5.55 16.91
N LEU A 275 12.56 -4.99 17.25
CA LEU A 275 11.28 -5.63 17.09
C LEU A 275 10.60 -5.06 15.84
N ASN A 276 9.39 -5.53 15.52
CA ASN A 276 8.66 -5.08 14.34
C ASN A 276 8.55 -3.54 14.39
N PRO A 277 9.14 -2.80 13.44
CA PRO A 277 9.14 -1.34 13.48
C PRO A 277 7.75 -0.74 13.67
N PHE A 278 6.71 -1.47 13.28
CA PHE A 278 5.31 -1.03 13.25
C PHE A 278 4.42 -1.58 14.39
N ALA A 279 5.00 -2.23 15.41
CA ALA A 279 4.30 -2.89 16.53
C ALA A 279 3.47 -4.16 16.15
N LEU A 280 3.11 -4.95 17.17
CA LEU A 280 2.77 -6.38 17.07
C LEU A 280 1.30 -6.74 16.73
N GLN A 281 0.32 -5.82 16.77
CA GLN A 281 -1.10 -6.19 16.98
C GLN A 281 -2.15 -5.66 15.97
N ALA A 282 -1.85 -5.47 14.67
CA ALA A 282 -2.93 -5.24 13.70
C ALA A 282 -2.56 -5.64 12.26
N PRO A 283 -3.50 -6.27 11.50
CA PRO A 283 -3.40 -6.41 10.05
C PRO A 283 -3.56 -5.06 9.32
N ASN A 284 -3.94 -4.00 10.02
CA ASN A 284 -3.98 -2.63 9.53
C ASN A 284 -2.70 -1.91 9.99
N SER A 285 -1.64 -2.02 9.20
CA SER A 285 -0.34 -1.48 9.55
C SER A 285 -0.39 0.02 9.81
N LYS A 286 0.34 0.50 10.82
CA LYS A 286 0.70 1.92 10.97
C LYS A 286 1.47 2.48 9.77
N VAL A 287 1.79 1.65 8.79
CA VAL A 287 2.69 1.95 7.69
C VAL A 287 2.02 1.62 6.37
N VAL A 288 2.25 2.48 5.38
CA VAL A 288 1.95 2.25 3.98
C VAL A 288 3.27 2.19 3.22
N PHE A 289 3.52 1.09 2.51
CA PHE A 289 4.61 0.97 1.55
C PHE A 289 4.04 1.14 0.14
N GLU A 290 4.29 2.29 -0.48
CA GLU A 290 3.90 2.54 -1.87
C GLU A 290 4.79 1.76 -2.85
N GLU A 291 4.29 1.48 -4.05
CA GLU A 291 5.04 0.73 -5.07
C GLU A 291 6.41 1.37 -5.34
N GLY A 292 7.48 0.58 -5.23
CA GLY A 292 8.86 1.02 -5.38
C GLY A 292 9.55 1.50 -4.10
N SER A 293 8.85 1.58 -2.96
CA SER A 293 9.49 1.74 -1.64
C SER A 293 10.21 0.46 -1.20
N ASN A 294 11.24 0.59 -0.37
CA ASN A 294 12.12 -0.52 -0.01
C ASN A 294 12.16 -0.74 1.51
N PHE A 295 11.93 -1.99 1.93
CA PHE A 295 12.21 -2.45 3.28
C PHE A 295 13.37 -3.45 3.27
N LYS A 296 14.50 -3.03 3.84
CA LYS A 296 15.73 -3.82 3.93
C LYS A 296 15.96 -4.28 5.37
N LEU A 297 16.11 -5.57 5.54
CA LEU A 297 16.33 -6.20 6.82
C LEU A 297 17.72 -6.83 6.89
N ASN A 298 18.60 -6.21 7.67
CA ASN A 298 19.94 -6.72 7.97
C ASN A 298 20.00 -7.39 9.36
N SER A 299 18.89 -7.39 10.11
CA SER A 299 18.80 -7.97 11.45
C SER A 299 18.40 -9.44 11.41
N ALA A 300 19.08 -10.29 12.18
CA ALA A 300 18.71 -11.71 12.36
C ALA A 300 17.52 -11.89 13.32
N ASN A 301 16.94 -10.81 13.87
CA ASN A 301 15.80 -10.90 14.78
C ASN A 301 14.52 -11.24 14.04
N SER A 302 13.93 -12.40 14.34
CA SER A 302 12.66 -12.83 13.76
C SER A 302 11.48 -11.96 14.14
N ASN A 303 11.59 -11.12 15.17
CA ASN A 303 10.56 -10.17 15.55
C ASN A 303 10.60 -8.87 14.73
N ALA A 304 11.69 -8.59 14.02
CA ALA A 304 11.84 -7.39 13.19
C ALA A 304 11.01 -7.43 11.89
N LEU A 305 10.52 -8.60 11.50
CA LEU A 305 9.65 -8.83 10.34
C LEU A 305 8.36 -9.53 10.79
N ARG A 306 7.25 -9.11 10.21
CA ARG A 306 5.94 -9.76 10.34
C ARG A 306 5.29 -9.89 8.97
N LEU A 307 4.56 -10.97 8.73
CA LEU A 307 3.92 -11.23 7.44
C LEU A 307 2.39 -11.10 7.54
N SER A 308 1.77 -11.54 8.64
CA SER A 308 0.30 -11.61 8.75
C SER A 308 -0.36 -10.25 8.50
N GLY A 309 -1.17 -10.15 7.44
CA GLY A 309 -1.88 -8.93 7.03
C GLY A 309 -0.99 -7.78 6.55
N ARG A 310 0.28 -8.04 6.19
CA ARG A 310 1.22 -6.98 5.79
C ARG A 310 1.31 -6.81 4.28
N LYS A 311 1.56 -5.58 3.86
CA LYS A 311 1.92 -5.23 2.48
C LYS A 311 3.29 -4.58 2.44
N TYR A 312 4.20 -5.16 1.66
CA TYR A 312 5.53 -4.63 1.37
C TYR A 312 5.66 -4.38 -0.13
N ALA A 313 6.16 -3.22 -0.52
CA ALA A 313 6.42 -2.96 -1.93
C ALA A 313 7.65 -3.73 -2.41
N ASN A 314 8.82 -3.49 -1.82
CA ASN A 314 10.01 -4.33 -2.00
C ASN A 314 10.53 -4.79 -0.63
N LEU A 315 10.73 -6.09 -0.47
CA LEU A 315 11.31 -6.69 0.74
C LEU A 315 12.68 -7.30 0.40
N GLU A 316 13.73 -6.81 1.07
CA GLU A 316 15.11 -7.30 0.93
C GLU A 316 15.59 -7.92 2.25
N ILE A 317 16.03 -9.19 2.19
CA ILE A 317 16.57 -9.95 3.32
C ILE A 317 18.07 -10.17 3.16
N ASN A 318 18.83 -9.70 4.16
CA ASN A 318 20.29 -9.68 4.16
C ASN A 318 20.92 -10.42 5.34
N SER A 319 20.09 -11.04 6.16
CA SER A 319 20.45 -11.78 7.36
C SER A 319 19.76 -13.13 7.37
N ASN A 320 20.21 -14.02 8.25
CA ASN A 320 19.55 -15.30 8.49
C ASN A 320 18.41 -15.10 9.49
N ILE A 321 17.19 -15.42 9.09
CA ILE A 321 15.97 -15.17 9.84
C ILE A 321 15.14 -16.44 9.91
N ILE A 322 14.63 -16.76 11.11
CA ILE A 322 13.66 -17.84 11.33
C ILE A 322 12.38 -17.23 11.86
N LEU A 323 11.40 -17.01 10.99
CA LEU A 323 10.09 -16.46 11.34
C LEU A 323 9.21 -17.57 11.91
N ASN A 324 8.96 -17.51 13.21
CA ASN A 324 7.94 -18.32 13.88
C ASN A 324 6.73 -17.43 14.14
N GLU A 325 5.75 -17.44 13.24
CA GLU A 325 4.62 -16.50 13.26
C GLU A 325 3.30 -17.26 13.09
N ILE A 326 2.26 -16.82 13.81
CA ILE A 326 0.88 -17.25 13.53
C ILE A 326 0.35 -16.36 12.41
N ILE A 327 0.49 -16.82 11.16
CA ILE A 327 -0.01 -16.10 9.98
C ILE A 327 -1.48 -16.44 9.82
N THR A 328 -2.37 -15.44 9.91
CA THR A 328 -3.83 -15.62 9.85
C THR A 328 -4.49 -14.89 8.70
N THR A 329 -3.76 -13.97 8.08
CA THR A 329 -4.23 -13.09 7.01
C THR A 329 -3.13 -12.95 5.98
N ASP A 330 -3.54 -12.78 4.72
CA ASP A 330 -2.63 -12.75 3.59
C ASP A 330 -1.56 -11.65 3.72
N CYS A 331 -0.39 -11.95 3.20
CA CYS A 331 0.73 -11.02 3.06
C CYS A 331 0.92 -10.70 1.59
N ILE A 332 1.13 -9.44 1.24
CA ILE A 332 1.46 -9.03 -0.13
C ILE A 332 2.89 -8.50 -0.15
N ILE A 333 3.71 -9.00 -1.06
CA ILE A 333 5.06 -8.55 -1.33
C ILE A 333 5.15 -8.23 -2.82
N GLY A 334 5.60 -7.04 -3.20
CA GLY A 334 5.92 -6.75 -4.60
C GLY A 334 7.19 -7.49 -5.01
N ASN A 335 8.36 -6.86 -4.96
CA ASN A 335 9.61 -7.57 -5.20
C ASN A 335 10.15 -8.20 -3.91
N PHE A 336 10.55 -9.47 -3.98
CA PHE A 336 11.15 -10.17 -2.85
C PHE A 336 12.58 -10.59 -3.19
N THR A 337 13.54 -10.07 -2.42
CA THR A 337 14.97 -10.31 -2.64
C THR A 337 15.59 -10.95 -1.41
N ILE A 338 16.35 -12.03 -1.62
CA ILE A 338 17.22 -12.64 -0.60
C ILE A 338 18.65 -12.57 -1.11
N LYS A 339 19.52 -11.85 -0.38
CA LYS A 339 20.90 -11.61 -0.80
C LYS A 339 21.80 -12.85 -0.59
N PRO A 340 22.97 -12.91 -1.26
CA PRO A 340 23.93 -13.98 -1.05
C PRO A 340 24.30 -14.15 0.43
N GLY A 341 24.31 -15.39 0.92
CA GLY A 341 24.63 -15.71 2.32
C GLY A 341 23.52 -15.43 3.34
N ALA A 342 22.38 -14.88 2.91
CA ALA A 342 21.20 -14.70 3.74
C ALA A 342 20.22 -15.87 3.58
N SER A 343 19.34 -16.03 4.56
CA SER A 343 18.28 -17.04 4.53
C SER A 343 17.04 -16.55 5.27
N ILE A 344 15.87 -16.95 4.78
CA ILE A 344 14.62 -16.78 5.51
C ILE A 344 13.87 -18.10 5.56
N THR A 345 13.63 -18.55 6.78
CA THR A 345 12.82 -19.73 7.07
C THR A 345 11.48 -19.25 7.63
N ILE A 346 10.38 -19.59 6.96
CA ILE A 346 9.03 -19.17 7.34
C ILE A 346 8.28 -20.37 7.94
N ASN A 347 8.13 -20.36 9.27
CA ASN A 347 7.36 -21.33 10.04
C ASN A 347 6.00 -20.73 10.38
N ASN A 348 4.96 -21.13 9.63
CA ASN A 348 3.59 -20.77 10.00
C ASN A 348 3.10 -21.64 11.16
N LEU A 349 2.76 -21.00 12.27
CA LEU A 349 2.23 -21.64 13.48
C LEU A 349 0.68 -21.65 13.51
N ASN A 350 0.03 -21.23 12.42
CA ASN A 350 -1.42 -21.20 12.32
C ASN A 350 -2.02 -22.60 12.24
N ASN A 351 -2.86 -22.93 13.23
CA ASN A 351 -3.64 -24.17 13.30
C ASN A 351 -5.14 -23.98 12.97
N SER A 352 -5.52 -22.83 12.42
CA SER A 352 -6.88 -22.53 11.94
C SER A 352 -7.23 -23.34 10.68
N ALA A 353 -8.53 -23.49 10.41
CA ALA A 353 -9.05 -24.06 9.16
C ALA A 353 -8.77 -23.18 7.93
N THR A 354 -8.45 -21.89 8.12
CA THR A 354 -8.10 -20.97 7.04
C THR A 354 -6.62 -21.12 6.67
N THR A 355 -6.35 -21.18 5.36
CA THR A 355 -5.00 -21.20 4.79
C THR A 355 -4.68 -19.81 4.23
N PRO A 356 -3.90 -18.97 4.94
CA PRO A 356 -3.47 -17.68 4.42
C PRO A 356 -2.46 -17.83 3.27
N GLY A 357 -2.35 -16.79 2.46
CA GLY A 357 -1.41 -16.68 1.35
C GLY A 357 -0.25 -15.72 1.60
N ILE A 358 0.92 -16.05 1.07
CA ILE A 358 1.94 -15.06 0.73
C ILE A 358 1.84 -14.78 -0.76
N HIS A 359 1.48 -13.56 -1.12
CA HIS A 359 1.33 -13.11 -2.50
C HIS A 359 2.59 -12.39 -2.93
N ILE A 360 3.26 -12.91 -3.94
CA ILE A 360 4.35 -12.22 -4.63
C ILE A 360 3.75 -11.58 -5.87
N HIS A 361 3.71 -10.25 -5.91
CA HIS A 361 3.17 -9.49 -7.05
C HIS A 361 4.25 -9.01 -8.02
N GLY A 362 5.53 -9.06 -7.62
CA GLY A 362 6.68 -8.65 -8.43
C GLY A 362 7.68 -9.79 -8.65
N ASN A 363 8.95 -9.43 -8.80
CA ASN A 363 10.02 -10.39 -9.05
C ASN A 363 10.49 -11.07 -7.76
N LEU A 364 10.95 -12.31 -7.89
CA LEU A 364 11.58 -13.08 -6.83
C LEU A 364 13.06 -13.29 -7.18
N LEU A 365 13.95 -12.62 -6.45
CA LEU A 365 15.41 -12.72 -6.63
C LEU A 365 16.03 -13.50 -5.46
N LEU A 366 16.36 -14.77 -5.71
CA LEU A 366 16.85 -15.73 -4.73
C LEU A 366 18.34 -15.97 -4.90
N ASN A 367 19.17 -15.09 -4.33
CA ASN A 367 20.61 -15.32 -4.23
C ASN A 367 21.00 -16.00 -2.90
N GLY A 368 20.12 -15.96 -1.91
CA GLY A 368 20.18 -16.77 -0.69
C GLY A 368 19.09 -17.85 -0.65
N GLU A 369 18.71 -18.29 0.55
CA GLU A 369 17.77 -19.40 0.74
C GLU A 369 16.39 -18.92 1.22
N LEU A 370 15.33 -19.34 0.53
CA LEU A 370 13.94 -19.21 0.98
C LEU A 370 13.44 -20.60 1.40
N LYS A 371 13.02 -20.77 2.67
CA LYS A 371 12.63 -22.06 3.23
C LYS A 371 11.24 -22.06 3.83
N PHE A 372 10.48 -23.10 3.53
CA PHE A 372 9.18 -23.40 4.14
C PHE A 372 9.22 -24.81 4.76
N PRO A 373 9.64 -24.95 6.02
CA PRO A 373 9.84 -26.27 6.62
C PRO A 373 8.57 -27.10 6.64
N GLU A 374 8.74 -28.40 6.40
CA GLU A 374 7.64 -29.36 6.48
C GLU A 374 6.98 -29.31 7.86
N ASN A 375 5.66 -29.17 7.85
CA ASN A 375 4.84 -29.19 9.05
C ASN A 375 3.60 -30.04 8.78
N THR A 376 3.02 -30.62 9.82
CA THR A 376 1.93 -31.60 9.70
C THR A 376 0.66 -31.02 9.06
N ASN A 377 0.46 -29.70 9.14
CA ASN A 377 -0.80 -29.06 8.74
C ASN A 377 -0.76 -28.42 7.36
N LYS A 378 0.45 -28.19 6.80
CA LYS A 378 0.71 -27.44 5.56
C LYS A 378 -0.27 -26.29 5.40
N ASN A 379 -0.24 -25.32 6.31
CA ASN A 379 -1.29 -24.28 6.40
C ASN A 379 -0.83 -22.92 5.88
N LEU A 380 -0.12 -22.90 4.76
CA LEU A 380 0.32 -21.68 4.11
C LEU A 380 0.36 -21.90 2.59
N ASP A 381 -0.24 -20.99 1.84
CA ASP A 381 -0.19 -20.96 0.38
C ASP A 381 0.82 -19.88 -0.09
N LEU A 382 1.38 -20.08 -1.29
CA LEU A 382 2.22 -19.09 -1.98
C LEU A 382 1.58 -18.75 -3.32
N TYR A 383 1.45 -17.46 -3.63
CA TYR A 383 0.82 -16.98 -4.86
C TYR A 383 1.84 -16.19 -5.70
N PHE A 384 1.84 -16.48 -7.00
CA PHE A 384 2.46 -15.66 -8.05
C PHE A 384 1.33 -15.09 -8.92
N ASP A 385 0.78 -13.97 -8.46
CA ASP A 385 -0.46 -13.36 -8.94
C ASP A 385 -0.31 -11.85 -9.18
N GLY A 386 0.91 -11.42 -9.53
CA GLY A 386 1.18 -10.04 -9.92
C GLY A 386 0.39 -9.58 -11.15
N ASN A 387 0.42 -8.28 -11.43
CA ASN A 387 -0.20 -7.69 -12.62
C ASN A 387 0.81 -7.38 -13.75
N LYS A 388 2.07 -7.76 -13.56
CA LYS A 388 3.20 -7.57 -14.49
C LYS A 388 3.98 -8.87 -14.55
N LEU A 389 4.68 -9.13 -15.66
CA LEU A 389 5.57 -10.29 -15.79
C LEU A 389 6.47 -10.46 -14.56
N GLN A 390 6.42 -11.64 -13.94
CA GLN A 390 7.23 -11.97 -12.77
C GLN A 390 8.45 -12.78 -13.16
N ASN A 391 9.61 -12.37 -12.71
CA ASN A 391 10.86 -13.08 -12.94
C ASN A 391 11.31 -13.77 -11.65
N ILE A 392 11.52 -15.08 -11.74
CA ILE A 392 12.14 -15.89 -10.70
C ILE A 392 13.59 -16.13 -11.13
N SER A 393 14.54 -15.66 -10.33
CA SER A 393 15.96 -15.63 -10.70
C SER A 393 16.87 -15.75 -9.49
N GLY A 394 18.19 -15.72 -9.72
CA GLY A 394 19.21 -15.78 -8.68
C GLY A 394 19.85 -17.16 -8.55
N THR A 395 21.00 -17.19 -7.86
CA THR A 395 21.89 -18.37 -7.79
C THR A 395 21.76 -19.16 -6.48
N GLY A 396 20.93 -18.70 -5.55
CA GLY A 396 20.72 -19.34 -4.25
C GLY A 396 19.89 -20.61 -4.38
N ASN A 397 19.89 -21.44 -3.34
CA ASN A 397 19.12 -22.68 -3.33
C ASN A 397 17.71 -22.44 -2.72
N PRO A 398 16.62 -22.47 -3.51
CA PRO A 398 15.27 -22.41 -3.00
C PRO A 398 14.97 -23.76 -2.36
N ASP A 399 14.93 -23.80 -1.05
CA ASP A 399 14.45 -24.98 -0.34
C ASP A 399 12.95 -24.82 -0.07
N LEU A 400 12.17 -24.78 -1.16
CA LEU A 400 10.71 -24.80 -1.10
C LEU A 400 10.22 -26.22 -0.73
N ASN A 401 10.58 -26.63 0.49
CA ASN A 401 10.12 -27.86 1.12
C ASN A 401 8.58 -27.93 1.14
N SER A 402 8.07 -29.15 1.37
CA SER A 402 6.66 -29.51 1.44
C SER A 402 5.81 -28.79 2.52
N GLY A 403 6.36 -27.79 3.22
CA GLY A 403 5.65 -27.01 4.24
C GLY A 403 4.55 -26.10 3.72
N LEU A 404 4.56 -25.81 2.42
CA LEU A 404 3.46 -25.13 1.72
C LEU A 404 2.34 -26.12 1.38
N LYS A 405 1.09 -25.65 1.45
CA LYS A 405 -0.08 -26.40 1.00
C LYS A 405 -0.11 -26.45 -0.52
N ASN A 406 -0.16 -25.27 -1.14
CA ASN A 406 -0.16 -25.10 -2.57
C ASN A 406 0.69 -23.88 -3.00
N ILE A 407 1.13 -23.91 -4.25
CA ILE A 407 1.61 -22.76 -4.99
C ILE A 407 0.59 -22.44 -6.08
N PHE A 408 0.17 -21.19 -6.16
CA PHE A 408 -0.71 -20.69 -7.20
C PHE A 408 0.07 -19.85 -8.20
N ILE A 409 -0.16 -20.06 -9.49
CA ILE A 409 0.39 -19.25 -10.58
C ILE A 409 -0.80 -18.78 -11.42
N SER A 410 -1.03 -17.47 -11.44
CA SER A 410 -2.14 -16.87 -12.20
C SER A 410 -1.70 -15.77 -13.17
N ASN A 411 -0.42 -15.42 -13.17
CA ASN A 411 0.16 -14.35 -13.97
C ASN A 411 1.35 -14.85 -14.81
N ASP A 412 1.73 -14.09 -15.85
CA ASP A 412 2.91 -14.39 -16.65
C ASP A 412 4.16 -14.46 -15.77
N ILE A 413 4.87 -15.58 -15.84
CA ILE A 413 6.03 -15.87 -14.99
C ILE A 413 7.16 -16.46 -15.83
N THR A 414 8.39 -15.98 -15.60
CA THR A 414 9.60 -16.51 -16.21
C THR A 414 10.56 -17.03 -15.13
N PHE A 415 10.93 -18.30 -15.23
CA PHE A 415 11.97 -18.94 -14.43
C PHE A 415 13.32 -18.81 -15.15
N ASN A 416 14.12 -17.82 -14.77
CA ASN A 416 15.49 -17.60 -15.27
C ASN A 416 16.52 -18.38 -14.43
N ARG A 417 16.16 -19.60 -14.05
CA ARG A 417 16.95 -20.54 -13.26
C ARG A 417 16.23 -21.87 -13.18
N ASP A 418 16.97 -22.94 -12.86
CA ASP A 418 16.34 -24.18 -12.42
C ASP A 418 15.60 -23.95 -11.10
N PHE A 419 14.41 -24.53 -11.01
CA PHE A 419 13.49 -24.30 -9.90
C PHE A 419 12.73 -25.56 -9.55
N GLU A 420 12.65 -25.89 -8.26
CA GLU A 420 11.93 -27.06 -7.76
C GLU A 420 10.74 -26.64 -6.88
N MET A 421 9.61 -27.34 -7.04
CA MET A 421 8.41 -27.17 -6.22
C MET A 421 7.98 -28.52 -5.64
N ARG A 422 7.93 -28.63 -4.31
CA ARG A 422 7.62 -29.88 -3.59
C ARG A 422 6.24 -29.90 -2.93
N CYS A 423 5.30 -29.12 -3.46
CA CYS A 423 3.91 -29.08 -3.04
C CYS A 423 3.00 -29.05 -4.28
N ASN A 424 1.69 -29.01 -4.06
CA ASN A 424 0.73 -28.91 -5.16
C ASN A 424 0.89 -27.56 -5.86
N VAL A 425 0.78 -27.55 -7.18
CA VAL A 425 0.87 -26.35 -7.99
C VAL A 425 -0.41 -26.21 -8.81
N LEU A 426 -1.10 -25.08 -8.63
CA LEU A 426 -2.33 -24.73 -9.33
C LEU A 426 -2.04 -23.57 -10.28
N HIS A 427 -2.02 -23.86 -11.57
CA HIS A 427 -1.85 -22.89 -12.63
C HIS A 427 -3.22 -22.48 -13.18
N THR A 428 -3.67 -21.28 -12.79
CA THR A 428 -5.01 -20.76 -13.07
C THR A 428 -5.03 -19.68 -14.16
N GLY A 429 -3.87 -19.16 -14.56
CA GLY A 429 -3.72 -18.13 -15.58
C GLY A 429 -2.26 -17.75 -15.83
N GLY A 430 -2.04 -16.94 -16.87
CA GLY A 430 -0.70 -16.53 -17.29
C GLY A 430 0.05 -17.59 -18.10
N ASN A 431 1.23 -17.22 -18.60
CA ASN A 431 2.17 -18.13 -19.23
C ASN A 431 3.32 -18.46 -18.29
N ILE A 432 3.66 -19.74 -18.20
CA ILE A 432 4.90 -20.19 -17.57
C ILE A 432 5.99 -20.25 -18.64
N ASN A 433 7.10 -19.55 -18.42
CA ASN A 433 8.27 -19.63 -19.29
C ASN A 433 9.47 -20.11 -18.49
N CYS A 434 10.12 -21.19 -18.92
CA CYS A 434 11.32 -21.69 -18.27
C CYS A 434 12.61 -21.21 -18.96
N SER A 435 12.52 -20.44 -20.06
CA SER A 435 13.68 -20.03 -20.84
C SER A 435 14.55 -21.24 -21.23
N GLU A 436 15.84 -21.25 -20.90
CA GLU A 436 16.76 -22.39 -21.06
C GLU A 436 16.84 -23.33 -19.83
N HIS A 437 15.99 -23.09 -18.82
CA HIS A 437 16.01 -23.77 -17.52
C HIS A 437 14.88 -24.77 -17.35
N THR A 438 14.88 -25.44 -16.19
CA THR A 438 13.90 -26.45 -15.82
C THR A 438 13.08 -26.02 -14.60
N LEU A 439 11.75 -26.12 -14.71
CA LEU A 439 10.84 -26.12 -13.56
C LEU A 439 10.46 -27.56 -13.23
N THR A 440 10.90 -28.09 -12.09
CA THR A 440 10.55 -29.43 -11.62
C THR A 440 9.49 -29.39 -10.52
N ILE A 441 8.40 -30.13 -10.69
CA ILE A 441 7.29 -30.19 -9.74
C ILE A 441 7.14 -31.62 -9.21
N TYR A 442 7.20 -31.77 -7.89
CA TYR A 442 7.07 -33.06 -7.21
C TYR A 442 5.66 -33.33 -6.64
N GLY A 443 4.83 -32.29 -6.47
CA GLY A 443 3.43 -32.43 -6.06
C GLY A 443 2.46 -32.54 -7.23
N SER A 444 1.16 -32.54 -6.93
CA SER A 444 0.12 -32.50 -7.97
C SER A 444 0.19 -31.21 -8.77
N PHE A 445 0.06 -31.31 -10.09
CA PHE A 445 0.00 -30.15 -10.97
C PHE A 445 -1.37 -30.06 -11.64
N ILE A 446 -2.05 -28.93 -11.48
CA ILE A 446 -3.35 -28.67 -12.10
C ILE A 446 -3.18 -27.45 -13.01
N SER A 447 -3.47 -27.59 -14.29
CA SER A 447 -3.37 -26.51 -15.27
C SER A 447 -4.50 -26.54 -16.29
N ALA A 448 -5.06 -25.37 -16.60
CA ALA A 448 -6.00 -25.23 -17.72
C ALA A 448 -5.31 -25.16 -19.10
N SER A 449 -3.97 -25.03 -19.12
CA SER A 449 -3.15 -24.78 -20.31
C SER A 449 -2.15 -25.91 -20.56
N ILE A 450 -1.75 -26.08 -21.82
CA ILE A 450 -0.71 -27.02 -22.26
C ILE A 450 0.62 -26.66 -21.58
N LEU A 451 1.40 -27.68 -21.20
CA LEU A 451 2.73 -27.47 -20.61
C LEU A 451 3.70 -26.86 -21.63
N PRO A 452 4.33 -25.72 -21.29
CA PRO A 452 5.42 -25.18 -22.08
C PRO A 452 6.68 -26.05 -21.95
N PRO A 453 7.61 -26.02 -22.92
CA PRO A 453 8.92 -26.66 -22.79
C PRO A 453 9.65 -26.18 -21.51
N GLY A 454 10.36 -27.10 -20.86
CA GLY A 454 11.12 -26.83 -19.63
C GLY A 454 10.37 -27.12 -18.32
N VAL A 455 9.06 -27.42 -18.36
CA VAL A 455 8.33 -27.91 -17.18
C VAL A 455 8.42 -29.44 -17.11
N ILE A 456 8.92 -29.95 -15.98
CA ILE A 456 9.02 -31.37 -15.67
C ILE A 456 8.18 -31.68 -14.43
N ILE A 457 7.34 -32.70 -14.50
CA ILE A 457 6.57 -33.21 -13.35
C ILE A 457 7.19 -34.55 -12.94
N GLN A 458 7.73 -34.63 -11.72
CA GLN A 458 8.36 -35.82 -11.13
C GLN A 458 7.47 -36.33 -10.01
N ASN A 459 6.58 -37.26 -10.30
CA ASN A 459 5.57 -37.67 -9.34
C ASN A 459 6.03 -38.86 -8.47
N GLU A 460 6.00 -38.74 -7.14
CA GLU A 460 6.07 -39.90 -6.23
C GLU A 460 4.67 -40.42 -5.83
N SER A 461 3.60 -39.64 -6.04
CA SER A 461 2.20 -39.95 -5.67
C SER A 461 1.17 -39.27 -6.61
N SER A 462 1.16 -39.74 -7.86
CA SER A 462 0.16 -39.64 -8.93
C SER A 462 -0.99 -38.60 -8.81
N HIS A 463 -0.90 -37.47 -9.54
CA HIS A 463 -1.99 -36.79 -10.27
C HIS A 463 -1.50 -35.57 -11.06
N ALA A 464 -1.78 -35.48 -12.36
CA ALA A 464 -1.62 -34.25 -13.15
C ALA A 464 -2.88 -34.04 -14.01
N GLU A 465 -3.59 -32.95 -13.80
CA GLU A 465 -4.83 -32.63 -14.52
C GLU A 465 -4.60 -31.49 -15.52
N PHE A 466 -4.95 -31.74 -16.78
CA PHE A 466 -4.86 -30.77 -17.86
C PHE A 466 -6.25 -30.52 -18.46
N GLY A 467 -6.71 -29.27 -18.42
CA GLY A 467 -8.04 -28.89 -18.89
C GLY A 467 -8.26 -29.07 -20.39
N ASN A 468 -7.19 -29.15 -21.19
CA ASN A 468 -7.18 -29.48 -22.62
C ASN A 468 -5.84 -30.14 -22.95
N GLY A 469 -5.82 -31.47 -23.09
CA GLY A 469 -4.59 -32.27 -23.05
C GLY A 469 -3.55 -31.94 -24.12
N VAL A 470 -2.27 -31.93 -23.71
CA VAL A 470 -1.15 -32.72 -24.24
C VAL A 470 -0.08 -32.78 -23.13
N LEU A 471 0.35 -33.99 -22.79
CA LEU A 471 1.45 -34.27 -21.87
C LEU A 471 2.75 -34.26 -22.70
N THR A 472 3.66 -33.31 -22.49
CA THR A 472 4.90 -33.26 -23.28
C THR A 472 6.05 -34.06 -22.67
N HIS A 473 6.15 -34.25 -21.36
CA HIS A 473 7.04 -35.25 -20.71
C HIS A 473 6.56 -35.55 -19.29
N TYR A 474 6.18 -36.80 -19.02
CA TYR A 474 5.97 -37.35 -17.69
C TYR A 474 7.00 -38.44 -17.47
N LYS A 475 7.93 -38.23 -16.52
CA LYS A 475 8.90 -39.25 -16.13
C LYS A 475 8.35 -39.96 -14.90
N GLU A 476 7.60 -41.02 -15.14
CA GLU A 476 7.28 -41.96 -14.07
C GLU A 476 8.55 -42.75 -13.75
N ASN A 477 8.97 -42.77 -12.49
CA ASN A 477 10.21 -43.42 -12.07
C ASN A 477 10.21 -44.96 -12.21
N ASN A 478 9.31 -45.58 -13.00
CA ASN A 478 9.35 -47.01 -13.26
C ASN A 478 8.65 -47.56 -14.53
N ARG A 479 8.34 -46.78 -15.59
CA ARG A 479 8.01 -47.37 -16.92
C ARG A 479 8.45 -46.46 -18.08
N LYS A 480 8.94 -47.14 -19.13
CA LYS A 480 9.39 -46.64 -20.44
C LYS A 480 8.55 -45.48 -21.00
N ASP A 481 9.22 -44.60 -21.75
CA ASP A 481 8.65 -43.69 -22.74
C ASP A 481 7.34 -44.24 -23.32
N LEU A 482 6.23 -43.54 -23.05
CA LEU A 482 4.94 -43.81 -23.67
C LEU A 482 4.53 -42.58 -24.48
N SER A 483 5.00 -42.58 -25.72
CA SER A 483 4.36 -41.88 -26.82
C SER A 483 3.06 -42.60 -27.17
N GLU A 484 1.96 -42.38 -26.44
CA GLU A 484 0.64 -42.80 -26.92
C GLU A 484 -0.49 -42.00 -26.28
N THR A 485 -1.19 -41.25 -27.14
CA THR A 485 -2.36 -40.44 -26.84
C THR A 485 -3.57 -41.37 -26.63
N SER A 486 -4.15 -41.36 -25.44
CA SER A 486 -5.46 -41.97 -25.18
C SER A 486 -6.42 -40.89 -24.72
N ALA A 487 -7.45 -40.62 -25.53
CA ALA A 487 -8.55 -39.73 -25.17
C ALA A 487 -9.31 -40.33 -23.98
N ILE A 488 -9.53 -39.53 -22.93
CA ILE A 488 -10.41 -39.88 -21.82
C ILE A 488 -11.66 -38.99 -21.92
N GLU A 489 -12.81 -39.65 -22.00
CA GLU A 489 -14.13 -39.03 -22.04
C GLU A 489 -14.50 -38.36 -20.71
N SER A 490 -15.32 -37.31 -20.84
CA SER A 490 -15.67 -36.32 -19.82
C SER A 490 -16.13 -36.87 -18.47
N VAL A 491 -15.62 -36.28 -17.39
CA VAL A 491 -16.28 -36.26 -16.08
C VAL A 491 -16.38 -34.81 -15.59
N GLY A 492 -17.61 -34.30 -15.62
CA GLY A 492 -18.23 -33.41 -14.61
C GLY A 492 -17.59 -32.06 -14.31
N ASN A 493 -18.10 -30.99 -14.95
CA ASN A 493 -18.21 -29.60 -14.47
C ASN A 493 -17.28 -29.21 -13.30
N ILE A 494 -16.01 -28.93 -13.61
CA ILE A 494 -15.27 -27.89 -12.88
C ILE A 494 -15.53 -26.58 -13.61
N ASN A 495 -16.24 -25.66 -12.95
CA ASN A 495 -16.43 -24.30 -13.46
C ASN A 495 -15.08 -23.62 -13.53
N LYS A 496 -14.45 -23.74 -14.70
CA LYS A 496 -13.37 -22.91 -15.20
C LYS A 496 -13.75 -21.45 -15.02
N VAL A 497 -13.14 -20.77 -14.05
CA VAL A 497 -13.20 -19.31 -13.94
C VAL A 497 -11.78 -18.78 -13.90
N SER A 498 -11.17 -18.73 -15.08
CA SER A 498 -10.26 -17.67 -15.44
C SER A 498 -11.00 -16.90 -16.52
N LEU A 499 -11.54 -15.75 -16.16
CA LEU A 499 -12.47 -15.01 -17.01
C LEU A 499 -11.95 -13.60 -17.18
N GLU A 500 -11.49 -13.26 -18.38
CA GLU A 500 -11.29 -11.87 -18.74
C GLU A 500 -12.64 -11.13 -18.77
N PHE A 501 -12.61 -9.80 -18.66
CA PHE A 501 -13.79 -9.00 -18.98
C PHE A 501 -14.11 -9.16 -20.46
N ALA A 502 -15.26 -9.73 -20.80
CA ALA A 502 -15.65 -9.95 -22.19
C ALA A 502 -17.15 -9.77 -22.40
N LEU A 503 -17.51 -9.21 -23.55
CA LEU A 503 -18.86 -9.21 -24.09
C LEU A 503 -18.88 -10.07 -25.36
N ASN A 504 -19.52 -11.23 -25.30
CA ASN A 504 -19.62 -12.13 -26.44
C ASN A 504 -20.71 -11.68 -27.41
N GLN A 505 -20.55 -12.08 -28.68
CA GLN A 505 -21.56 -11.89 -29.71
C GLN A 505 -22.85 -12.63 -29.31
N ASN A 506 -24.00 -11.95 -29.39
CA ASN A 506 -25.30 -12.56 -29.08
C ASN A 506 -25.55 -13.74 -30.02
N TYR A 507 -26.16 -14.81 -29.50
CA TYR A 507 -26.52 -15.98 -30.31
C TYR A 507 -27.98 -16.40 -30.05
N PRO A 508 -28.78 -16.64 -31.10
CA PRO A 508 -28.44 -16.46 -32.52
C PRO A 508 -28.24 -14.99 -32.94
N ASN A 509 -27.53 -14.72 -34.05
CA ASN A 509 -27.46 -13.41 -34.69
C ASN A 509 -27.29 -13.58 -36.22
N PRO A 510 -28.29 -13.25 -37.06
CA PRO A 510 -29.57 -12.62 -36.74
C PRO A 510 -30.48 -13.46 -35.81
N PHE A 511 -31.38 -12.81 -35.08
CA PHE A 511 -32.29 -13.46 -34.12
C PHE A 511 -33.76 -13.12 -34.37
N ASN A 512 -34.67 -13.98 -33.88
CA ASN A 512 -36.12 -13.77 -33.95
C ASN A 512 -36.86 -14.47 -32.79
N PRO A 513 -37.61 -13.75 -31.94
CA PRO A 513 -37.33 -12.42 -31.42
C PRO A 513 -36.44 -12.47 -30.16
N SER A 514 -36.00 -13.68 -29.75
CA SER A 514 -35.12 -13.90 -28.59
C SER A 514 -33.68 -14.20 -29.02
N THR A 515 -32.73 -13.73 -28.24
CA THR A 515 -31.30 -14.07 -28.33
C THR A 515 -30.72 -14.21 -26.94
N THR A 516 -29.60 -14.93 -26.81
CA THR A 516 -28.81 -14.95 -25.58
C THR A 516 -27.61 -14.03 -25.72
N ILE A 517 -27.39 -13.18 -24.73
CA ILE A 517 -26.19 -12.34 -24.59
C ILE A 517 -25.34 -12.95 -23.49
N GLU A 518 -24.07 -13.20 -23.79
CA GLU A 518 -23.11 -13.79 -22.87
C GLU A 518 -22.00 -12.79 -22.55
N PHE A 519 -21.64 -12.67 -21.28
CA PHE A 519 -20.52 -11.84 -20.82
C PHE A 519 -19.82 -12.48 -19.62
N SER A 520 -18.58 -12.07 -19.37
CA SER A 520 -17.78 -12.55 -18.25
C SER A 520 -17.09 -11.42 -17.50
N LEU A 521 -16.86 -11.61 -16.20
CA LEU A 521 -16.08 -10.72 -15.34
C LEU A 521 -15.20 -11.55 -14.36
N PRO A 522 -13.89 -11.25 -14.23
CA PRO A 522 -12.95 -11.94 -13.33
C PRO A 522 -13.14 -11.59 -11.85
N GLU A 523 -13.72 -10.43 -11.59
CA GLU A 523 -13.94 -9.88 -10.27
C GLU A 523 -15.35 -9.28 -10.17
N SER A 524 -15.84 -9.07 -8.95
CA SER A 524 -17.16 -8.49 -8.73
C SER A 524 -17.27 -7.09 -9.33
N GLY A 525 -18.39 -6.79 -9.99
CA GLY A 525 -18.60 -5.48 -10.60
C GLY A 525 -20.06 -5.15 -10.85
N HIS A 526 -20.35 -3.86 -10.93
CA HIS A 526 -21.66 -3.35 -11.34
C HIS A 526 -21.79 -3.40 -12.85
N VAL A 527 -22.66 -4.27 -13.36
CA VAL A 527 -22.88 -4.47 -14.79
C VAL A 527 -24.12 -3.70 -15.23
N SER A 528 -23.92 -2.72 -16.12
CA SER A 528 -24.95 -2.01 -16.86
C SER A 528 -24.94 -2.49 -18.33
N LEU A 529 -25.92 -3.30 -18.71
CA LEU A 529 -26.09 -3.86 -20.04
C LEU A 529 -27.35 -3.28 -20.68
N SER A 530 -27.19 -2.48 -21.73
CA SER A 530 -28.27 -1.75 -22.41
C SER A 530 -28.27 -1.96 -23.93
N VAL A 531 -29.45 -1.83 -24.54
CA VAL A 531 -29.68 -1.90 -25.98
C VAL A 531 -29.96 -0.50 -26.54
N PHE A 532 -29.39 -0.22 -27.70
CA PHE A 532 -29.46 1.04 -28.42
C PHE A 532 -29.91 0.81 -29.87
N ASP A 533 -30.64 1.78 -30.42
CA ASP A 533 -30.93 1.82 -31.85
C ASP A 533 -29.76 2.41 -32.67
N ILE A 534 -29.91 2.46 -34.00
CA ILE A 534 -28.88 2.97 -34.92
C ILE A 534 -28.57 4.47 -34.73
N SER A 535 -29.49 5.23 -34.12
CA SER A 535 -29.28 6.65 -33.80
C SER A 535 -28.51 6.85 -32.48
N GLY A 536 -28.23 5.76 -31.75
CA GLY A 536 -27.56 5.79 -30.46
C GLY A 536 -28.49 6.07 -29.28
N LYS A 537 -29.81 6.04 -29.48
CA LYS A 537 -30.80 6.17 -28.41
C LYS A 537 -30.92 4.85 -27.64
N GLU A 538 -30.86 4.92 -26.31
CA GLU A 538 -31.12 3.76 -25.45
C GLU A 538 -32.61 3.38 -25.52
N ILE A 539 -32.89 2.11 -25.81
CA ILE A 539 -34.26 1.59 -26.01
C ILE A 539 -34.64 0.50 -25.01
N SER A 540 -33.68 -0.10 -24.30
CA SER A 540 -33.93 -1.11 -23.26
C SER A 540 -32.71 -1.27 -22.35
N VAL A 541 -32.92 -1.39 -21.05
CA VAL A 541 -31.90 -1.86 -20.09
C VAL A 541 -32.16 -3.35 -19.83
N ILE A 542 -31.15 -4.19 -20.05
CA ILE A 542 -31.22 -5.64 -19.87
C ILE A 542 -30.81 -6.02 -18.44
N SER A 543 -29.77 -5.37 -17.92
CA SER A 543 -29.31 -5.57 -16.55
C SER A 543 -28.63 -4.31 -16.03
N ASP A 544 -28.84 -4.01 -14.75
CA ASP A 544 -28.20 -2.89 -14.05
C ASP A 544 -28.06 -3.24 -12.56
N LYS A 545 -27.07 -4.07 -12.24
CA LYS A 545 -26.85 -4.59 -10.88
C LYS A 545 -25.44 -5.13 -10.67
N MET A 546 -25.12 -5.44 -9.42
CA MET A 546 -23.89 -6.15 -9.05
C MET A 546 -23.91 -7.62 -9.52
N TYR A 547 -22.79 -8.04 -10.10
CA TYR A 547 -22.49 -9.43 -10.42
C TYR A 547 -21.21 -9.87 -9.69
N GLN A 548 -21.17 -11.14 -9.31
CA GLN A 548 -19.98 -11.79 -8.76
C GLN A 548 -19.07 -12.24 -9.91
N PRO A 549 -17.82 -12.68 -9.64
CA PRO A 549 -16.97 -13.26 -10.68
C PRO A 549 -17.66 -14.44 -11.36
N GLY A 550 -17.67 -14.48 -12.69
CA GLY A 550 -18.35 -15.54 -13.42
C GLY A 550 -18.73 -15.21 -14.86
N THR A 551 -19.24 -16.22 -15.58
CA THR A 551 -19.82 -16.06 -16.91
C THR A 551 -21.33 -16.08 -16.80
N TYR A 552 -21.99 -15.10 -17.40
CA TYR A 552 -23.42 -14.90 -17.34
C TYR A 552 -24.03 -14.97 -18.72
N LYS A 553 -25.16 -15.66 -18.84
CA LYS A 553 -25.99 -15.73 -20.04
C LYS A 553 -27.34 -15.11 -19.71
N ILE A 554 -27.71 -14.05 -20.41
CA ILE A 554 -29.00 -13.37 -20.25
C ILE A 554 -29.79 -13.52 -21.55
N GLU A 555 -30.99 -14.07 -21.45
CA GLU A 555 -31.93 -14.07 -22.57
C GLU A 555 -32.53 -12.67 -22.75
N TYR A 556 -32.44 -12.15 -23.97
CA TYR A 556 -33.04 -10.89 -24.37
C TYR A 556 -34.16 -11.14 -25.39
N ASN A 557 -35.38 -10.73 -25.04
CA ASN A 557 -36.55 -10.83 -25.90
C ASN A 557 -36.93 -9.45 -26.48
N ALA A 558 -36.77 -9.30 -27.80
CA ALA A 558 -37.01 -8.07 -28.53
C ALA A 558 -38.42 -8.00 -29.17
N ASN A 559 -39.42 -8.66 -28.57
CA ASN A 559 -40.79 -8.71 -29.11
C ASN A 559 -41.44 -7.34 -29.41
N LYS A 560 -41.00 -6.28 -28.74
CA LYS A 560 -41.51 -4.92 -28.91
C LYS A 560 -40.71 -4.04 -29.90
N LEU A 561 -39.64 -4.57 -30.49
CA LEU A 561 -38.78 -3.85 -31.44
C LEU A 561 -39.11 -4.22 -32.90
N SER A 562 -38.83 -3.33 -33.85
CA SER A 562 -39.01 -3.61 -35.30
C SER A 562 -37.80 -4.39 -35.84
N SER A 563 -37.94 -5.10 -36.96
CA SER A 563 -36.78 -5.71 -37.66
C SER A 563 -35.76 -4.63 -38.01
N GLY A 564 -34.47 -4.88 -37.75
CA GLY A 564 -33.44 -3.85 -37.92
C GLY A 564 -32.12 -4.17 -37.20
N ILE A 565 -31.19 -3.23 -37.31
CA ILE A 565 -29.87 -3.28 -36.67
C ILE A 565 -29.95 -2.56 -35.32
N TYR A 566 -29.44 -3.22 -34.29
CA TYR A 566 -29.33 -2.70 -32.93
C TYR A 566 -27.91 -2.91 -32.40
N PHE A 567 -27.57 -2.19 -31.34
CA PHE A 567 -26.33 -2.37 -30.61
C PHE A 567 -26.64 -2.66 -29.15
N TYR A 568 -25.90 -3.57 -28.53
CA TYR A 568 -25.92 -3.70 -27.07
C TYR A 568 -24.54 -3.32 -26.53
N LYS A 569 -24.55 -2.59 -25.41
CA LYS A 569 -23.35 -2.09 -24.75
C LYS A 569 -23.34 -2.59 -23.32
N ILE A 570 -22.17 -3.04 -22.87
CA ILE A 570 -21.92 -3.37 -21.48
C ILE A 570 -20.97 -2.33 -20.90
N LEU A 571 -21.26 -1.88 -19.69
CA LEU A 571 -20.35 -1.16 -18.81
C LEU A 571 -20.26 -1.98 -17.53
N ILE A 572 -19.05 -2.40 -17.17
CA ILE A 572 -18.78 -3.09 -15.91
C ILE A 572 -17.89 -2.18 -15.09
N ASN A 573 -18.39 -1.65 -13.98
CA ASN A 573 -17.58 -0.90 -13.02
C ASN A 573 -17.09 -1.86 -11.94
N PHE A 574 -15.78 -1.93 -11.75
CA PHE A 574 -15.14 -2.83 -10.77
C PHE A 574 -14.00 -2.10 -10.08
N GLY A 575 -14.11 -1.95 -8.75
CA GLY A 575 -13.20 -1.10 -7.97
C GLY A 575 -13.13 0.32 -8.54
N LYS A 576 -11.94 0.73 -9.03
CA LYS A 576 -11.71 2.04 -9.68
C LYS A 576 -11.68 1.98 -11.21
N ASN A 577 -11.77 0.79 -11.79
CA ASN A 577 -11.67 0.56 -13.22
C ASN A 577 -13.06 0.31 -13.82
N PHE A 578 -13.12 0.41 -15.14
CA PHE A 578 -14.32 0.02 -15.86
C PHE A 578 -13.96 -0.70 -17.16
N PHE A 579 -14.78 -1.68 -17.51
CA PHE A 579 -14.74 -2.33 -18.81
C PHE A 579 -15.95 -1.86 -19.61
N LYS A 580 -15.72 -1.45 -20.86
CA LYS A 580 -16.79 -1.13 -21.80
C LYS A 580 -16.57 -1.90 -23.10
N ASP A 581 -17.62 -2.51 -23.60
CA ASP A 581 -17.64 -3.12 -24.93
C ASP A 581 -19.04 -2.97 -25.53
N SER A 582 -19.11 -3.05 -26.85
CA SER A 582 -20.36 -2.98 -27.60
C SER A 582 -20.33 -3.92 -28.79
N LYS A 583 -21.47 -4.56 -29.07
CA LYS A 583 -21.62 -5.45 -30.22
C LYS A 583 -22.90 -5.14 -30.98
N LYS A 584 -22.90 -5.49 -32.26
CA LYS A 584 -24.03 -5.31 -33.18
C LYS A 584 -24.91 -6.56 -33.16
N MET A 585 -26.23 -6.39 -33.10
CA MET A 585 -27.20 -7.48 -33.26
C MET A 585 -28.22 -7.13 -34.36
N ILE A 586 -28.70 -8.16 -35.07
CA ILE A 586 -29.63 -8.02 -36.19
C ILE A 586 -30.92 -8.76 -35.83
N LEU A 587 -32.02 -8.01 -35.70
CA LEU A 587 -33.35 -8.58 -35.45
C LEU A 587 -34.06 -8.80 -36.79
N THR A 588 -34.47 -10.03 -37.07
CA THR A 588 -35.22 -10.41 -38.28
C THR A 588 -36.56 -11.02 -37.86
N LYS A 589 -37.58 -10.18 -37.66
CA LYS A 589 -38.97 -10.64 -37.55
C LYS A 589 -39.61 -10.83 -38.91
#